data_AF-A0A834JNF3-F1
#
_entry.id   AF-A0A834JNF3-F1
#
_cell.length_a   1.000
_cell.length_b   1.000
_cell.length_c   1.000
_cell.angle_alpha   90.00
_cell.angle_beta   90.00
_cell.angle_gamma   90.00
#
_symmetry.space_group_name_H-M   'P 1'
#
loop_
_entity.id
_entity.type
_entity.pdbx_description
1 polymer ?
#
loop_
_entity_poly.entity_id
_entity_poly.type
_entity_poly.pdbx_seq_one_letter_code
_entity_poly.pdbx_strand_id
1 'polypeptide(L)'
;MEDGGGGGGGGGGGELTKLREHWDETNSKVMQRKTQLDAMLGDSQRYEAKRNEVEVWLARMETRLERMRAVGHTADVLEAQLREQKSFHAELHQYKHHIELFNQLTQKLIAVYQQDDTTRVKKMTETINQRYNNLNTSIINRGKLLHSAMNSLHNFDRSLDKFLAWLSEAESSMEGLEAEADRLGGRRDQGALRRPQHQLKTEAVNGDRIKSTSCSGTVLAAKSSVYETLVAELLARSTYFCNRAVTECLRITNNLTDDTFPHIFAFIRL
;
A
#
# COMPACT_ATOMS: atom_id res chain seq x y z
N MET A 1 106.76 -17.66 -44.36
CA MET A 1 106.17 -17.61 -43.01
C MET A 1 104.72 -17.26 -43.24
N GLU A 2 103.87 -18.25 -43.00
CA GLU A 2 102.50 -18.34 -43.49
C GLU A 2 101.55 -17.39 -42.79
N ASP A 3 100.56 -16.98 -43.59
CA ASP A 3 99.29 -16.38 -43.24
C ASP A 3 98.52 -17.17 -42.18
N GLY A 4 97.60 -16.44 -41.52
CA GLY A 4 96.25 -16.94 -41.30
C GLY A 4 95.93 -17.45 -39.89
N GLY A 5 94.92 -16.83 -39.28
CA GLY A 5 94.33 -17.37 -38.06
C GLY A 5 93.31 -16.48 -37.38
N GLY A 6 92.49 -15.74 -38.14
CA GLY A 6 91.24 -15.19 -37.60
C GLY A 6 90.27 -16.33 -37.27
N GLY A 7 89.72 -16.35 -36.06
CA GLY A 7 88.83 -17.43 -35.65
C GLY A 7 88.00 -17.12 -34.40
N GLY A 8 86.83 -16.51 -34.62
CA GLY A 8 85.60 -16.84 -33.89
C GLY A 8 85.50 -16.52 -32.39
N GLY A 9 85.34 -15.25 -32.02
CA GLY A 9 85.02 -14.84 -30.64
C GLY A 9 83.69 -14.10 -30.44
N GLY A 10 82.82 -14.04 -31.45
CA GLY A 10 81.69 -13.08 -31.49
C GLY A 10 80.28 -13.60 -31.14
N GLY A 11 80.09 -14.92 -30.95
CA GLY A 11 78.74 -15.51 -30.89
C GLY A 11 78.06 -15.49 -29.50
N GLY A 12 78.80 -15.79 -28.43
CA GLY A 12 78.21 -16.02 -27.10
C GLY A 12 77.68 -14.76 -26.39
N GLY A 13 78.24 -13.58 -26.70
CA GLY A 13 77.80 -12.33 -26.10
C GLY A 13 76.39 -11.92 -26.53
N GLY A 14 76.04 -12.12 -27.80
CA GLY A 14 74.72 -11.76 -28.35
C GLY A 14 73.58 -12.70 -27.94
N GLU A 15 73.87 -13.96 -27.66
CA GLU A 15 72.87 -14.89 -27.09
C GLU A 15 72.62 -14.60 -25.61
N LEU A 16 73.66 -14.28 -24.84
CA LEU A 16 73.52 -13.90 -23.43
C LEU A 16 72.74 -12.60 -23.25
N THR A 17 72.88 -11.62 -24.14
CA THR A 17 72.10 -10.37 -24.09
C THR A 17 70.63 -10.63 -24.39
N LYS A 18 70.31 -11.40 -25.43
CA LYS A 18 68.93 -11.79 -25.76
C LYS A 18 68.25 -12.55 -24.63
N LEU A 19 68.97 -13.47 -24.00
CA LEU A 19 68.46 -14.23 -22.86
C LEU A 19 68.16 -13.30 -21.67
N ARG A 20 69.04 -12.33 -21.41
CA ARG A 20 68.84 -11.32 -20.36
C ARG A 20 67.62 -10.44 -20.66
N GLU A 21 67.50 -9.93 -21.88
CA GLU A 21 66.35 -9.12 -22.30
C GLU A 21 65.03 -9.88 -22.16
N HIS A 22 65.00 -11.14 -22.62
CA HIS A 22 63.82 -11.98 -22.51
C HIS A 22 63.46 -12.32 -21.04
N TRP A 23 64.47 -12.54 -20.21
CA TRP A 23 64.30 -12.73 -18.78
C TRP A 23 63.70 -11.50 -18.12
N ASP A 24 64.25 -10.31 -18.40
CA ASP A 24 63.80 -9.04 -17.83
C ASP A 24 62.36 -8.71 -18.28
N GLU A 25 62.02 -8.98 -19.54
CA GLU A 25 60.67 -8.83 -20.07
C GLU A 25 59.69 -9.79 -19.38
N THR A 26 60.06 -11.07 -19.25
CA THR A 26 59.22 -12.08 -18.61
C THR A 26 59.00 -11.76 -17.14
N ASN A 27 60.06 -11.39 -16.42
CA ASN A 27 59.99 -11.00 -15.02
C ASN A 27 59.10 -9.76 -14.83
N SER A 28 59.20 -8.78 -15.74
CA SER A 28 58.33 -7.60 -15.73
C SER A 28 56.86 -7.96 -15.92
N LYS A 29 56.53 -8.84 -16.88
CA LYS A 29 55.15 -9.32 -17.11
C LYS A 29 54.61 -10.09 -15.90
N VAL A 30 55.42 -10.94 -15.27
CA VAL A 30 55.04 -11.69 -14.06
C VAL A 30 54.75 -10.73 -12.91
N MET A 31 55.61 -9.74 -12.67
CA MET A 31 55.40 -8.77 -11.60
C MET A 31 54.16 -7.89 -11.83
N GLN A 32 53.92 -7.50 -13.07
CA GLN A 32 52.71 -6.77 -13.46
C GLN A 32 51.44 -7.61 -13.20
N ARG A 33 51.44 -8.90 -13.60
CA ARG A 33 50.30 -9.79 -13.36
C ARG A 33 50.07 -10.04 -11.87
N LYS A 34 51.13 -10.20 -11.08
CA LYS A 34 51.03 -10.32 -9.62
C LYS A 34 50.33 -9.11 -9.02
N THR A 35 50.77 -7.91 -9.38
CA THR A 35 50.17 -6.66 -8.88
C THR A 35 48.69 -6.55 -9.26
N GLN A 36 48.33 -6.96 -10.49
CA GLN A 36 46.93 -7.00 -10.93
C GLN A 36 46.09 -7.99 -10.13
N LEU A 37 46.61 -9.20 -9.86
CA LEU A 37 45.92 -10.22 -9.09
C LEU A 37 45.75 -9.82 -7.62
N ASP A 38 46.75 -9.18 -7.02
CA ASP A 38 46.66 -8.65 -5.65
C ASP A 38 45.59 -7.56 -5.54
N ALA A 39 45.51 -6.67 -6.53
CA ALA A 39 44.45 -5.67 -6.60
C ALA A 39 43.06 -6.31 -6.80
N MET A 40 42.95 -7.31 -7.69
CA MET A 40 41.70 -8.04 -7.95
C MET A 40 41.20 -8.76 -6.72
N LEU A 41 42.10 -9.38 -5.95
CA LEU A 41 41.77 -10.03 -4.69
C LEU A 41 41.19 -9.01 -3.70
N GLY A 42 41.84 -7.86 -3.52
CA GLY A 42 41.38 -6.82 -2.61
C GLY A 42 40.01 -6.24 -2.99
N ASP A 43 39.78 -5.97 -4.27
CA ASP A 43 38.49 -5.46 -4.76
C ASP A 43 37.38 -6.52 -4.66
N SER A 44 37.70 -7.79 -4.97
CA SER A 44 36.76 -8.90 -4.83
C SER A 44 36.35 -9.12 -3.38
N GLN A 45 37.29 -9.03 -2.43
CA GLN A 45 37.00 -9.15 -1.00
C GLN A 45 36.06 -8.05 -0.51
N ARG A 46 36.27 -6.80 -0.95
CA ARG A 46 35.39 -5.67 -0.61
C ARG A 46 33.99 -5.85 -1.16
N TYR A 47 33.89 -6.30 -2.42
CA TYR A 47 32.60 -6.64 -3.04
C TYR A 47 31.88 -7.75 -2.27
N GLU A 48 32.56 -8.87 -1.99
CA GLU A 48 31.95 -10.02 -1.31
C GLU A 48 31.50 -9.66 0.12
N ALA A 49 32.28 -8.86 0.85
CA ALA A 49 31.89 -8.37 2.17
C ALA A 49 30.60 -7.51 2.11
N LYS A 50 30.55 -6.55 1.18
CA LYS A 50 29.35 -5.70 1.01
C LYS A 50 28.16 -6.50 0.49
N ARG A 51 28.37 -7.45 -0.42
CA ARG A 51 27.33 -8.37 -0.91
C ARG A 51 26.69 -9.12 0.24
N ASN A 52 27.49 -9.76 1.09
CA ASN A 52 26.99 -10.52 2.23
C ASN A 52 26.22 -9.64 3.22
N GLU A 53 26.68 -8.42 3.48
CA GLU A 53 25.97 -7.44 4.32
C GLU A 53 24.58 -7.11 3.75
N VAL A 54 24.50 -6.81 2.44
CA VAL A 54 23.24 -6.51 1.75
C VAL A 54 22.31 -7.71 1.72
N GLU A 55 22.83 -8.91 1.48
CA GLU A 55 22.07 -10.16 1.48
C GLU A 55 21.39 -10.43 2.83
N VAL A 56 22.15 -10.27 3.93
CA VAL A 56 21.61 -10.43 5.30
C VAL A 56 20.54 -9.40 5.59
N TRP A 57 20.75 -8.14 5.19
CA TRP A 57 19.77 -7.08 5.38
C TRP A 57 18.50 -7.34 4.56
N LEU A 58 18.63 -7.73 3.28
CA LEU A 58 17.50 -8.06 2.42
C LEU A 58 16.67 -9.20 2.99
N ALA A 59 17.32 -10.30 3.39
CA ALA A 59 16.62 -11.45 3.98
C ALA A 59 15.82 -11.07 5.24
N ARG A 60 16.38 -10.19 6.09
CA ARG A 60 15.67 -9.65 7.26
C ARG A 60 14.44 -8.83 6.85
N MET A 61 14.59 -7.94 5.88
CA MET A 61 13.50 -7.07 5.42
C MET A 61 12.40 -7.85 4.71
N GLU A 62 12.75 -8.84 3.90
CA GLU A 62 11.81 -9.77 3.25
C GLU A 62 11.02 -10.55 4.29
N THR A 63 11.70 -11.15 5.28
CA THR A 63 11.04 -11.83 6.40
C THR A 63 10.09 -10.91 7.15
N ARG A 64 10.48 -9.64 7.36
CA ARG A 64 9.61 -8.66 8.03
C ARG A 64 8.38 -8.32 7.18
N LEU A 65 8.55 -8.18 5.87
CA LEU A 65 7.45 -7.94 4.94
C LEU A 65 6.47 -9.11 4.90
N GLU A 66 6.97 -10.36 4.85
CA GLU A 66 6.15 -11.58 4.87
C GLU A 66 5.31 -11.72 6.15
N ARG A 67 5.83 -11.24 7.28
CA ARG A 67 5.12 -11.26 8.57
C ARG A 67 4.06 -10.16 8.70
N MET A 68 4.02 -9.20 7.78
CA MET A 68 2.99 -8.16 7.82
C MET A 68 1.61 -8.75 7.56
N ARG A 69 0.68 -8.49 8.47
CA ARG A 69 -0.70 -8.97 8.34
C ARG A 69 -1.43 -8.29 7.17
N ALA A 70 -2.51 -8.92 6.72
CA ALA A 70 -3.45 -8.31 5.77
C ALA A 70 -3.94 -6.96 6.28
N VAL A 71 -4.33 -6.07 5.35
CA VAL A 71 -4.84 -4.73 5.69
C VAL A 71 -6.06 -4.87 6.60
N GLY A 72 -6.04 -4.16 7.74
CA GLY A 72 -7.12 -4.17 8.72
C GLY A 72 -8.34 -3.38 8.28
N HIS A 73 -9.38 -3.41 9.12
CA HIS A 73 -10.66 -2.74 8.86
C HIS A 73 -11.11 -1.81 9.99
N THR A 74 -10.35 -1.74 11.08
CA THR A 74 -10.60 -0.85 12.21
C THR A 74 -9.53 0.23 12.27
N ALA A 75 -9.88 1.41 12.80
CA ALA A 75 -8.99 2.57 12.82
C ALA A 75 -7.68 2.27 13.57
N ASP A 76 -7.76 1.68 14.76
CA ASP A 76 -6.62 1.33 15.60
C ASP A 76 -5.63 0.38 14.89
N VAL A 77 -6.14 -0.64 14.20
CA VAL A 77 -5.34 -1.60 13.43
C VAL A 77 -4.71 -0.90 12.22
N LEU A 78 -5.48 -0.09 11.48
CA LEU A 78 -4.97 0.64 10.31
C LEU A 78 -3.88 1.65 10.71
N GLU A 79 -4.04 2.37 11.83
CA GLU A 79 -3.02 3.27 12.37
C GLU A 79 -1.74 2.53 12.77
N ALA A 80 -1.87 1.38 13.43
CA ALA A 80 -0.73 0.54 13.77
C ALA A 80 0.01 0.05 12.52
N GLN A 81 -0.73 -0.43 11.51
CA GLN A 81 -0.17 -0.88 10.23
C GLN A 81 0.47 0.27 9.44
N LEU A 82 -0.10 1.48 9.48
CA LEU A 82 0.50 2.67 8.87
C LEU A 82 1.83 3.05 9.54
N ARG A 83 1.92 2.96 10.88
CA ARG A 83 3.17 3.19 11.61
C ARG A 83 4.23 2.16 11.25
N GLU A 84 3.86 0.88 11.20
CA GLU A 84 4.75 -0.20 10.76
C GLU A 84 5.25 0.01 9.32
N GLN A 85 4.33 0.35 8.40
CA GLN A 85 4.65 0.64 7.01
C GLN A 85 5.63 1.82 6.87
N LYS A 86 5.39 2.91 7.60
CA LYS A 86 6.28 4.09 7.61
C LYS A 86 7.67 3.75 8.14
N SER A 87 7.74 2.98 9.22
CA SER A 87 9.01 2.51 9.79
C SER A 87 9.79 1.65 8.79
N PHE A 88 9.12 0.71 8.11
CA PHE A 88 9.72 -0.09 7.04
C PHE A 88 10.25 0.75 5.90
N HIS A 89 9.44 1.68 5.41
CA HIS A 89 9.80 2.55 4.30
C HIS A 89 11.00 3.46 4.66
N ALA A 90 11.02 4.00 5.88
CA ALA A 90 12.13 4.83 6.37
C ALA A 90 13.45 4.03 6.42
N GLU A 91 13.42 2.81 6.95
CA GLU A 91 14.60 1.94 7.00
C GLU A 91 15.10 1.57 5.59
N LEU A 92 14.19 1.26 4.66
CA LEU A 92 14.54 0.99 3.27
C LEU A 92 15.22 2.20 2.62
N HIS A 93 14.67 3.40 2.82
CA HIS A 93 15.28 4.64 2.34
C HIS A 93 16.65 4.90 2.94
N GLN A 94 16.81 4.70 4.25
CA GLN A 94 18.10 4.86 4.91
C GLN A 94 19.13 3.87 4.37
N TYR A 95 18.73 2.66 4.00
CA TYR A 95 19.63 1.64 3.47
C TYR A 95 20.06 1.85 2.01
N LYS A 96 19.40 2.75 1.27
CA LYS A 96 19.65 3.01 -0.17
C LYS A 96 21.13 3.24 -0.49
N HIS A 97 21.85 3.98 0.35
CA HIS A 97 23.27 4.26 0.13
C HIS A 97 24.16 3.00 0.19
N HIS A 98 23.77 1.95 0.93
CA HIS A 98 24.49 0.67 0.92
C HIS A 98 24.30 -0.06 -0.42
N ILE A 99 23.10 0.00 -1.00
CA ILE A 99 22.83 -0.54 -2.34
C ILE A 99 23.61 0.23 -3.40
N GLU A 100 23.68 1.57 -3.30
CA GLU A 100 24.48 2.40 -4.19
C GLU A 100 25.98 2.06 -4.09
N LEU A 101 26.52 1.88 -2.89
CA LEU A 101 27.90 1.44 -2.69
C LEU A 101 28.15 0.02 -3.23
N PHE A 102 27.24 -0.92 -3.00
CA PHE A 102 27.31 -2.26 -3.57
C PHE A 102 27.39 -2.21 -5.11
N ASN A 103 26.54 -1.41 -5.74
CA ASN A 103 26.54 -1.20 -7.18
C ASN A 103 27.84 -0.55 -7.68
N GLN A 104 28.42 0.40 -6.95
CA GLN A 104 29.72 1.00 -7.29
C GLN A 104 30.85 -0.03 -7.26
N LEU A 105 30.89 -0.90 -6.25
CA LEU A 105 31.88 -1.99 -6.16
C LEU A 105 31.72 -2.98 -7.32
N THR A 106 30.49 -3.33 -7.68
CA THR A 106 30.20 -4.13 -8.88
C THR A 106 30.75 -3.48 -10.15
N GLN A 107 30.45 -2.20 -10.37
CA GLN A 107 30.92 -1.50 -11.57
C GLN A 107 32.44 -1.43 -11.64
N LYS A 108 33.12 -1.24 -10.50
CA LYS A 108 34.58 -1.28 -10.42
C LYS A 108 35.12 -2.63 -10.89
N LEU A 109 34.59 -3.74 -10.39
CA LEU A 109 35.03 -5.08 -10.79
C LEU A 109 34.83 -5.31 -12.29
N ILE A 110 33.69 -4.91 -12.84
CA ILE A 110 33.38 -5.09 -14.26
C ILE A 110 34.29 -4.23 -15.14
N ALA A 111 34.56 -2.99 -14.74
CA ALA A 111 35.31 -2.04 -15.54
C ALA A 111 36.83 -2.27 -15.48
N VAL A 112 37.36 -2.71 -14.34
CA VAL A 112 38.81 -2.93 -14.16
C VAL A 112 39.25 -4.30 -14.69
N TYR A 113 38.42 -5.34 -14.53
CA TYR A 113 38.77 -6.72 -14.87
C TYR A 113 37.99 -7.24 -16.09
N GLN A 114 37.98 -6.46 -17.18
CA GLN A 114 37.20 -6.76 -18.39
C GLN A 114 37.63 -8.05 -19.11
N GLN A 115 38.88 -8.47 -18.91
CA GLN A 115 39.44 -9.69 -19.50
C GLN A 115 39.18 -10.94 -18.65
N ASP A 116 38.65 -10.77 -17.43
CA ASP A 116 38.30 -11.85 -16.51
C ASP A 116 36.78 -12.10 -16.51
N ASP A 117 36.34 -13.29 -16.08
CA ASP A 117 34.90 -13.62 -16.05
C ASP A 117 34.17 -12.87 -14.92
N THR A 118 33.37 -11.89 -15.32
CA THR A 118 32.54 -11.06 -14.42
C THR A 118 31.06 -11.45 -14.43
N THR A 119 30.70 -12.56 -15.09
CA THR A 119 29.29 -12.98 -15.27
C THR A 119 28.58 -13.22 -13.95
N ARG A 120 29.25 -13.85 -12.98
CA ARG A 120 28.67 -14.10 -11.65
C ARG A 120 28.34 -12.81 -10.91
N VAL A 121 29.26 -11.84 -10.94
CA VAL A 121 29.11 -10.52 -10.30
C VAL A 121 27.90 -9.78 -10.88
N LYS A 122 27.75 -9.80 -12.22
CA LYS A 122 26.62 -9.18 -12.93
C LYS A 122 25.28 -9.79 -12.50
N LYS A 123 25.14 -11.12 -12.59
CA LYS A 123 23.89 -11.84 -12.22
C LYS A 123 23.48 -11.63 -10.77
N MET A 124 24.46 -11.69 -9.86
CA MET A 124 24.22 -11.48 -8.44
C MET A 124 23.75 -10.05 -8.14
N THR A 125 24.37 -9.07 -8.80
CA THR A 125 23.98 -7.66 -8.66
C THR A 125 22.58 -7.39 -9.18
N GLU A 126 22.21 -7.98 -10.32
CA GLU A 126 20.85 -7.92 -10.86
C GLU A 126 19.83 -8.51 -9.88
N THR A 127 20.14 -9.68 -9.30
CA THR A 127 19.27 -10.36 -8.32
C THR A 127 19.04 -9.50 -7.07
N ILE A 128 20.11 -8.94 -6.50
CA ILE A 128 20.04 -8.07 -5.32
C ILE A 128 19.23 -6.80 -5.61
N ASN A 129 19.48 -6.14 -6.75
CA ASN A 129 18.74 -4.94 -7.13
C ASN A 129 17.26 -5.24 -7.38
N GLN A 130 16.94 -6.39 -7.99
CA GLN A 130 15.55 -6.80 -8.19
C GLN A 130 14.83 -7.00 -6.86
N ARG A 131 15.46 -7.69 -5.90
CA ARG A 131 14.90 -7.91 -4.55
C ARG A 131 14.66 -6.59 -3.82
N TYR A 132 15.63 -5.69 -3.83
CA TYR A 132 15.48 -4.36 -3.24
C TYR A 132 14.32 -3.56 -3.87
N ASN A 133 14.22 -3.57 -5.20
CA ASN A 133 13.14 -2.90 -5.94
C ASN A 133 11.76 -3.52 -5.66
N ASN A 134 11.70 -4.85 -5.49
CA ASN A 134 10.48 -5.56 -5.13
C ASN A 134 10.02 -5.16 -3.71
N LEU A 135 10.94 -5.07 -2.74
CA LEU A 135 10.63 -4.57 -1.40
C LEU A 135 10.08 -3.15 -1.44
N ASN A 136 10.76 -2.26 -2.18
CA ASN A 136 10.35 -0.87 -2.32
C ASN A 136 8.95 -0.73 -2.94
N THR A 137 8.71 -1.45 -4.04
CA THR A 137 7.40 -1.44 -4.73
C THR A 137 6.30 -1.99 -3.83
N SER A 138 6.57 -3.11 -3.15
CA SER A 138 5.63 -3.75 -2.23
C SER A 138 5.22 -2.83 -1.09
N ILE A 139 6.18 -2.15 -0.44
CA ILE A 139 5.88 -1.29 0.70
C ILE A 139 5.18 0.02 0.30
N ILE A 140 5.48 0.56 -0.89
CA ILE A 140 4.77 1.71 -1.46
C ILE A 140 3.31 1.33 -1.77
N ASN A 141 3.09 0.19 -2.41
CA ASN A 141 1.75 -0.29 -2.72
C ASN A 141 0.94 -0.59 -1.47
N ARG A 142 1.55 -1.23 -0.46
CA ARG A 142 0.92 -1.42 0.86
C ARG A 142 0.56 -0.08 1.49
N GLY A 143 1.42 0.93 1.41
CA GLY A 143 1.13 2.28 1.86
C GLY A 143 -0.13 2.85 1.19
N LYS A 144 -0.25 2.75 -0.13
CA LYS A 144 -1.45 3.20 -0.88
C LYS A 144 -2.72 2.49 -0.40
N LEU A 145 -2.66 1.17 -0.22
CA LEU A 145 -3.79 0.36 0.25
C LEU A 145 -4.24 0.77 1.66
N LEU A 146 -3.30 0.97 2.58
CA LEU A 146 -3.60 1.40 3.95
C LEU A 146 -4.24 2.79 3.99
N HIS A 147 -3.72 3.76 3.23
CA HIS A 147 -4.33 5.09 3.16
C HIS A 147 -5.71 5.05 2.52
N SER A 148 -5.91 4.24 1.49
CA SER A 148 -7.23 4.05 0.87
C SER A 148 -8.23 3.48 1.87
N ALA A 149 -7.86 2.42 2.61
CA ALA A 149 -8.70 1.81 3.63
C ALA A 149 -9.05 2.82 4.75
N MET A 150 -8.07 3.60 5.22
CA MET A 150 -8.31 4.64 6.23
C MET A 150 -9.26 5.74 5.73
N ASN A 151 -9.08 6.18 4.49
CA ASN A 151 -9.98 7.17 3.89
C ASN A 151 -11.41 6.64 3.74
N SER A 152 -11.57 5.38 3.32
CA SER A 152 -12.87 4.71 3.28
C SER A 152 -13.53 4.66 4.65
N LEU A 153 -12.77 4.36 5.70
CA LEU A 153 -13.27 4.34 7.07
C LEU A 153 -13.76 5.73 7.50
N HIS A 154 -12.95 6.77 7.31
CA HIS A 154 -13.35 8.14 7.64
C HIS A 154 -14.56 8.63 6.83
N ASN A 155 -14.68 8.23 5.56
CA ASN A 155 -15.84 8.54 4.74
C ASN A 155 -17.10 7.86 5.27
N PHE A 156 -16.97 6.62 5.73
CA PHE A 156 -18.06 5.89 6.34
C PHE A 156 -18.51 6.56 7.63
N ASP A 157 -17.59 6.86 8.55
CA ASP A 157 -17.92 7.52 9.82
C ASP A 157 -18.69 8.84 9.58
N ARG A 158 -18.21 9.68 8.65
CA ARG A 158 -18.93 10.91 8.27
C ARG A 158 -20.31 10.68 7.65
N SER A 159 -20.48 9.58 6.91
CA SER A 159 -21.76 9.28 6.25
C SER A 159 -22.75 8.73 7.27
N LEU A 160 -22.25 7.93 8.21
CA LEU A 160 -22.99 7.42 9.36
C LEU A 160 -23.47 8.56 10.28
N ASP A 161 -22.61 9.52 10.62
CA ASP A 161 -22.99 10.68 11.45
C ASP A 161 -24.14 11.47 10.82
N LYS A 162 -24.06 11.71 9.50
CA LYS A 162 -25.14 12.39 8.75
C LYS A 162 -26.43 11.58 8.76
N PHE A 163 -26.33 10.26 8.67
CA PHE A 163 -27.50 9.38 8.72
C PHE A 163 -28.15 9.38 10.10
N LEU A 164 -27.35 9.31 11.17
CA LEU A 164 -27.83 9.39 12.55
C LEU A 164 -28.50 10.74 12.87
N ALA A 165 -27.92 11.84 12.40
CA ALA A 165 -28.50 13.17 12.55
C ALA A 165 -29.86 13.25 11.83
N TRP A 166 -29.91 12.82 10.57
CA TRP A 166 -31.16 12.77 9.82
C TRP A 166 -32.22 11.88 10.49
N LEU A 167 -31.86 10.67 10.92
CA LEU A 167 -32.78 9.77 11.63
C LEU A 167 -33.39 10.45 12.86
N SER A 168 -32.58 11.17 13.62
CA SER A 168 -33.02 11.87 14.84
C SER A 168 -33.95 13.06 14.51
N GLU A 169 -33.66 13.80 13.44
CA GLU A 169 -34.53 14.89 12.94
C GLU A 169 -35.87 14.35 12.42
N ALA A 170 -35.85 13.22 11.70
CA ALA A 170 -37.04 12.57 11.17
C ALA A 170 -37.93 12.02 12.30
N GLU A 171 -37.34 11.35 13.31
CA GLU A 171 -38.02 10.90 14.52
C GLU A 171 -38.69 12.06 15.27
N SER A 172 -37.94 13.16 15.49
CA SER A 172 -38.46 14.36 16.17
C SER A 172 -39.60 15.02 15.40
N SER A 173 -39.48 15.07 14.07
CA SER A 173 -40.52 15.63 13.20
C SER A 173 -41.80 14.79 13.27
N MET A 174 -41.68 13.46 13.26
CA MET A 174 -42.80 12.54 13.39
C MET A 174 -43.49 12.69 14.75
N GLU A 175 -42.74 12.80 15.85
CA GLU A 175 -43.30 13.10 17.17
C GLU A 175 -44.08 14.41 17.21
N GLY A 176 -43.58 15.44 16.52
CA GLY A 176 -44.30 16.70 16.35
C GLY A 176 -45.62 16.54 15.58
N LEU A 177 -45.61 15.72 14.52
CA LEU A 177 -46.81 15.43 13.73
C LEU A 177 -47.84 14.61 14.52
N GLU A 178 -47.41 13.62 15.31
CA GLU A 178 -48.26 12.84 16.21
C GLU A 178 -48.94 13.75 17.24
N ALA A 179 -48.17 14.62 17.90
CA ALA A 179 -48.68 15.56 18.89
C ALA A 179 -49.68 16.55 18.27
N GLU A 180 -49.43 17.02 17.06
CA GLU A 180 -50.36 17.91 16.35
C GLU A 180 -51.62 17.16 15.90
N ALA A 181 -51.49 15.93 15.40
CA ALA A 181 -52.61 15.09 15.04
C ALA A 181 -53.48 14.74 16.25
N ASP A 182 -52.91 14.52 17.44
CA ASP A 182 -53.66 14.30 18.68
C ASP A 182 -54.41 15.55 19.12
N ARG A 183 -53.82 16.75 18.98
CA ARG A 183 -54.51 18.03 19.21
C ARG A 183 -55.66 18.23 18.23
N LEU A 184 -55.45 17.87 16.96
CA LEU A 184 -56.43 17.99 15.89
C LEU A 184 -57.48 16.86 15.90
N GLY A 185 -57.21 15.74 16.56
CA GLY A 185 -58.15 14.64 16.78
C GLY A 185 -59.42 15.04 17.55
N GLY A 186 -59.46 16.26 18.11
CA GLY A 186 -60.67 16.91 18.62
C GLY A 186 -61.49 17.71 17.60
N ARG A 187 -60.96 18.06 16.42
CA ARG A 187 -61.65 18.83 15.37
C ARG A 187 -61.35 18.29 13.96
N ARG A 188 -62.38 17.70 13.34
CA ARG A 188 -62.39 17.09 11.99
C ARG A 188 -62.17 18.11 10.85
N ASP A 189 -61.03 18.78 10.79
CA ASP A 189 -60.70 19.70 9.68
C ASP A 189 -59.62 19.12 8.74
N GLN A 190 -60.05 18.71 7.55
CA GLN A 190 -59.20 18.11 6.49
C GLN A 190 -58.08 19.05 5.99
N GLY A 191 -58.20 20.36 6.18
CA GLY A 191 -57.19 21.34 5.77
C GLY A 191 -55.92 21.31 6.63
N ALA A 192 -56.02 20.87 7.90
CA ALA A 192 -54.91 20.86 8.84
C ALA A 192 -53.93 19.70 8.59
N LEU A 193 -54.38 18.61 7.95
CA LEU A 193 -53.57 17.44 7.60
C LEU A 193 -52.65 17.63 6.38
N ARG A 194 -52.85 18.68 5.57
CA ARG A 194 -52.04 18.91 4.35
C ARG A 194 -50.56 19.21 4.67
N ARG A 195 -50.29 19.90 5.78
CA ARG A 195 -48.91 20.23 6.21
C ARG A 195 -48.14 18.98 6.66
N PRO A 196 -48.68 18.13 7.56
CA PRO A 196 -48.10 16.82 7.89
C PRO A 196 -47.79 15.97 6.65
N GLN A 197 -48.74 15.87 5.71
CA GLN A 197 -48.59 15.09 4.48
C GLN A 197 -47.48 15.61 3.56
N HIS A 198 -47.32 16.93 3.43
CA HIS A 198 -46.25 17.53 2.63
C HIS A 198 -44.87 17.33 3.27
N GLN A 199 -44.76 17.44 4.59
CA GLN A 199 -43.51 17.20 5.31
C GLN A 199 -43.07 15.73 5.21
N LEU A 200 -43.99 14.77 5.39
CA LEU A 200 -43.69 13.34 5.19
C LEU A 200 -43.22 13.02 3.77
N LYS A 201 -43.80 13.65 2.74
CA LYS A 201 -43.32 13.53 1.35
C LYS A 201 -41.93 14.12 1.15
N THR A 202 -41.59 15.20 1.84
CA THR A 202 -40.27 15.87 1.73
C THR A 202 -39.18 15.03 2.41
N GLU A 203 -39.48 14.44 3.57
CA GLU A 203 -38.60 13.50 4.27
C GLU A 203 -38.35 12.21 3.46
N ALA A 204 -39.37 11.70 2.76
CA ALA A 204 -39.23 10.54 1.88
C ALA A 204 -38.28 10.79 0.68
N VAL A 205 -38.29 12.00 0.11
CA VAL A 205 -37.38 12.39 -1.00
C VAL A 205 -35.94 12.59 -0.49
N ASN A 206 -35.75 13.03 0.76
CA ASN A 206 -34.43 13.07 1.39
C ASN A 206 -33.87 11.65 1.66
N GLY A 207 -34.71 10.63 1.78
CA GLY A 207 -34.32 9.22 1.86
C GLY A 207 -33.53 8.70 0.64
N ASP A 208 -33.71 9.28 -0.55
CA ASP A 208 -32.93 8.92 -1.75
C ASP A 208 -31.46 9.38 -1.67
N ARG A 209 -31.14 10.45 -0.92
CA ARG A 209 -29.74 10.85 -0.62
C ARG A 209 -29.03 9.82 0.28
N ILE A 210 -29.80 8.96 0.96
CA ILE A 210 -29.32 8.00 1.97
C ILE A 210 -29.14 6.59 1.40
N LYS A 211 -29.71 6.28 0.23
CA LYS A 211 -29.37 5.06 -0.54
C LYS A 211 -27.86 4.97 -0.84
N SER A 212 -27.19 6.12 -0.98
CA SER A 212 -25.72 6.20 -1.10
C SER A 212 -24.99 5.80 0.20
N THR A 213 -25.59 6.04 1.37
CA THR A 213 -25.06 5.65 2.69
C THR A 213 -25.25 4.16 2.93
N SER A 214 -26.40 3.58 2.55
CA SER A 214 -26.69 2.14 2.63
C SER A 214 -25.79 1.29 1.71
N CYS A 215 -25.53 1.78 0.49
CA CYS A 215 -24.61 1.14 -0.46
C CYS A 215 -23.15 1.19 0.02
N SER A 216 -22.80 2.14 0.90
CA SER A 216 -21.49 2.18 1.59
C SER A 216 -21.48 1.32 2.87
N GLY A 217 -22.62 1.20 3.57
CA GLY A 217 -22.76 0.46 4.83
C GLY A 217 -22.74 -1.06 4.67
N THR A 218 -23.35 -1.60 3.60
CA THR A 218 -23.25 -3.03 3.26
C THR A 218 -21.82 -3.46 2.92
N VAL A 219 -20.99 -2.55 2.40
CA VAL A 219 -19.58 -2.80 2.03
C VAL A 219 -18.67 -2.91 3.27
N LEU A 220 -19.04 -2.29 4.41
CA LEU A 220 -18.25 -2.27 5.65
C LEU A 220 -18.81 -3.17 6.76
N ALA A 221 -20.14 -3.30 6.87
CA ALA A 221 -20.78 -4.28 7.76
C ALA A 221 -20.32 -5.71 7.44
N ALA A 222 -20.01 -5.99 6.17
CA ALA A 222 -19.45 -7.27 5.74
C ALA A 222 -18.01 -7.57 6.24
N LYS A 223 -17.36 -6.67 7.01
CA LYS A 223 -15.90 -6.76 7.26
C LYS A 223 -15.40 -6.55 8.70
N SER A 224 -16.26 -6.23 9.68
CA SER A 224 -15.86 -6.17 11.10
C SER A 224 -17.06 -6.30 12.06
N SER A 225 -16.91 -7.12 13.11
CA SER A 225 -17.97 -7.37 14.12
C SER A 225 -18.35 -6.13 14.92
N VAL A 226 -17.48 -5.11 15.00
CA VAL A 226 -17.76 -3.84 15.69
C VAL A 226 -18.84 -3.05 14.97
N TYR A 227 -18.80 -3.05 13.63
CA TYR A 227 -19.82 -2.38 12.82
C TYR A 227 -21.07 -3.23 12.68
N GLU A 228 -21.01 -4.54 12.94
CA GLU A 228 -22.15 -5.45 12.87
C GLU A 228 -23.22 -5.11 13.92
N THR A 229 -22.82 -4.89 15.18
CA THR A 229 -23.76 -4.46 16.24
C THR A 229 -24.34 -3.09 15.98
N LEU A 230 -23.50 -2.13 15.60
CA LEU A 230 -23.92 -0.78 15.27
C LEU A 230 -24.90 -0.76 14.08
N VAL A 231 -24.61 -1.52 13.03
CA VAL A 231 -25.48 -1.66 11.85
C VAL A 231 -26.77 -2.36 12.22
N ALA A 232 -26.75 -3.37 13.07
CA ALA A 232 -27.95 -4.03 13.57
C ALA A 232 -28.85 -3.06 14.38
N GLU A 233 -28.28 -2.25 15.26
CA GLU A 233 -29.02 -1.22 16.01
C GLU A 233 -29.59 -0.14 15.08
N LEU A 234 -28.82 0.32 14.09
CA LEU A 234 -29.28 1.27 13.09
C LEU A 234 -30.43 0.72 12.25
N LEU A 235 -30.33 -0.54 11.81
CA LEU A 235 -31.39 -1.22 11.06
C LEU A 235 -32.64 -1.40 11.92
N ALA A 236 -32.48 -1.74 13.20
CA ALA A 236 -33.60 -1.85 14.12
C ALA A 236 -34.30 -0.49 14.34
N ARG A 237 -33.52 0.58 14.56
CA ARG A 237 -34.03 1.95 14.75
C ARG A 237 -34.73 2.47 13.49
N SER A 238 -34.13 2.29 12.31
CA SER A 238 -34.76 2.69 11.05
C SER A 238 -36.03 1.90 10.76
N THR A 239 -36.03 0.59 11.00
CA THR A 239 -37.22 -0.27 10.85
C THR A 239 -38.34 0.16 11.80
N TYR A 240 -38.01 0.46 13.06
CA TYR A 240 -38.97 0.98 14.03
C TYR A 240 -39.57 2.31 13.57
N PHE A 241 -38.74 3.24 13.12
CA PHE A 241 -39.19 4.52 12.56
C PHE A 241 -40.14 4.32 11.37
N CYS A 242 -39.79 3.46 10.40
CA CYS A 242 -40.63 3.14 9.25
C CYS A 242 -42.01 2.60 9.69
N ASN A 243 -42.04 1.64 10.61
CA ASN A 243 -43.29 1.03 11.09
C ASN A 243 -44.17 2.04 11.84
N ARG A 244 -43.55 2.91 12.67
CA ARG A 244 -44.24 3.97 13.40
C ARG A 244 -44.84 5.01 12.44
N ALA A 245 -44.07 5.45 11.45
CA ALA A 245 -44.52 6.40 10.42
C ALA A 245 -45.72 5.88 9.62
N VAL A 246 -45.70 4.58 9.24
CA VAL A 246 -46.82 3.92 8.55
C VAL A 246 -48.07 3.90 9.42
N THR A 247 -47.92 3.48 10.69
CA THR A 247 -49.03 3.39 11.64
C THR A 247 -49.68 4.74 11.84
N GLU A 248 -48.88 5.80 11.97
CA GLU A 248 -49.37 7.14 12.19
C GLU A 248 -50.01 7.74 10.94
N CYS A 249 -49.45 7.48 9.75
CA CYS A 249 -50.09 7.86 8.48
C CYS A 249 -51.49 7.24 8.37
N LEU A 250 -51.64 5.95 8.69
CA LEU A 250 -52.93 5.25 8.68
C LEU A 250 -53.91 5.85 9.70
N ARG A 251 -53.44 6.14 10.91
CA ARG A 251 -54.25 6.76 11.99
C ARG A 251 -54.77 8.14 11.60
N ILE A 252 -53.89 8.99 11.08
CA ILE A 252 -54.19 10.36 10.68
C ILE A 252 -55.16 10.37 9.50
N THR A 253 -54.97 9.49 8.51
CA THR A 253 -55.71 9.62 7.24
C THR A 253 -57.10 9.01 7.25
N ASN A 254 -57.40 7.90 7.96
CA ASN A 254 -58.72 7.24 8.07
C ASN A 254 -59.61 7.08 6.81
N ASN A 255 -59.13 7.50 5.62
CA ASN A 255 -59.78 7.57 4.33
C ASN A 255 -58.66 7.70 3.29
N LEU A 256 -58.27 6.55 2.74
CA LEU A 256 -57.21 6.46 1.76
C LEU A 256 -57.75 6.91 0.40
N THR A 257 -57.18 7.96 -0.18
CA THR A 257 -57.07 8.03 -1.64
C THR A 257 -55.73 7.40 -2.05
N ASP A 258 -55.82 6.50 -3.02
CA ASP A 258 -54.85 5.50 -3.51
C ASP A 258 -53.42 6.04 -3.76
N ASP A 259 -53.29 7.34 -4.02
CA ASP A 259 -52.05 7.99 -4.48
C ASP A 259 -50.93 8.12 -3.41
N THR A 260 -51.21 7.82 -2.14
CA THR A 260 -50.25 8.03 -1.04
C THR A 260 -49.45 6.77 -0.68
N PHE A 261 -49.98 5.59 -0.99
CA PHE A 261 -49.38 4.30 -0.65
C PHE A 261 -48.04 3.98 -1.33
N PRO A 262 -47.83 4.26 -2.63
CA PRO A 262 -46.60 3.88 -3.32
C PRO A 262 -45.34 4.51 -2.72
N HIS A 263 -45.46 5.73 -2.19
CA HIS A 263 -44.36 6.47 -1.55
C HIS A 263 -44.01 5.93 -0.16
N ILE A 264 -45.02 5.46 0.59
CA ILE A 264 -44.84 4.84 1.91
C ILE A 264 -44.20 3.44 1.76
N PHE A 265 -44.62 2.65 0.76
CA PHE A 265 -44.00 1.35 0.48
C PHE A 265 -42.57 1.46 -0.06
N ALA A 266 -42.23 2.53 -0.79
CA ALA A 266 -40.85 2.81 -1.18
C ALA A 266 -39.92 3.06 0.02
N PHE A 267 -40.46 3.53 1.14
CA PHE A 267 -39.76 3.72 2.41
C PHE A 267 -39.42 2.40 3.12
N ILE A 268 -40.27 1.37 2.96
CA ILE A 268 -40.14 0.04 3.58
C ILE A 268 -39.11 -0.85 2.85
N ARG A 269 -38.79 -0.55 1.58
CA ARG A 269 -37.81 -1.31 0.78
C ARG A 269 -36.35 -0.85 0.95
N LEU A 270 -36.07 0.04 1.90
CA LEU A 270 -34.72 0.39 2.39
C LEU A 270 -34.12 -0.77 3.20
#